data_AF-A0A285CJ26-F1
#
_entry.id   AF-A0A285CJ26-F1
#
_cell.length_a   1.000
_cell.length_b   1.000
_cell.length_c   1.000
_cell.angle_alpha   90.00
_cell.angle_beta   90.00
_cell.angle_gamma   90.00
#
_symmetry.space_group_name_H-M   'P 1'
#
loop_
_entity.id
_entity.type
_entity.pdbx_description
1 polymer ?
#
loop_
_entity_poly.entity_id
_entity_poly.type
_entity_poly.pdbx_seq_one_letter_code
_entity_poly.pdbx_strand_id
1 'polypeptide(L)'
;MIDGARAWVQSFVRWYNTEHRHSAIRFVTPDQRHRGEDKALLAERDRVYQQARAAHPERWSGKTRNWQPIGAVWLNPERPDVGRGGHGSAAASFMGERVGGPMAGSAERAA
;
A
#
# COMPACT_ATOMS: atom_id res chain seq x y z
N MET A 1 3.08 0.68 -33.08
CA MET A 1 2.60 -0.30 -32.07
C MET A 1 3.45 -0.26 -30.81
N ILE A 2 4.80 -0.35 -30.90
CA ILE A 2 5.69 -0.32 -29.71
C ILE A 2 5.75 1.07 -29.04
N ASP A 3 5.76 2.16 -29.83
CA ASP A 3 5.90 3.51 -29.26
C ASP A 3 4.70 3.93 -28.41
N GLY A 4 3.49 3.56 -28.83
CA GLY A 4 2.26 3.79 -28.05
C GLY A 4 2.29 3.04 -26.71
N ALA A 5 2.71 1.78 -26.71
CA ALA A 5 2.87 1.00 -25.48
C ALA A 5 3.93 1.63 -24.56
N ARG A 6 5.05 2.10 -25.11
CA ARG A 6 6.11 2.77 -24.36
C ARG A 6 5.62 4.07 -23.71
N ALA A 7 4.90 4.90 -24.45
CA ALA A 7 4.34 6.15 -23.95
C ALA A 7 3.34 5.92 -22.80
N TRP A 8 2.50 4.90 -22.93
CA TRP A 8 1.57 4.51 -21.87
C TRP A 8 2.32 4.05 -20.61
N VAL A 9 3.29 3.13 -20.74
CA VAL A 9 4.06 2.64 -19.58
C VAL A 9 4.79 3.78 -18.87
N GLN A 10 5.40 4.71 -19.61
CA GLN A 10 6.07 5.88 -19.02
C GLN A 10 5.10 6.73 -18.21
N SER A 11 3.91 6.99 -18.76
CA SER A 11 2.87 7.76 -18.08
C SER A 11 2.38 7.07 -16.82
N PHE A 12 2.17 5.75 -16.90
CA PHE A 12 1.76 4.92 -15.78
C PHE A 12 2.82 4.91 -14.67
N VAL A 13 4.09 4.66 -15.01
CA VAL A 13 5.19 4.60 -14.03
C VAL A 13 5.36 5.93 -13.32
N ARG A 14 5.25 7.06 -14.03
CA ARG A 14 5.26 8.39 -13.41
C ARG A 14 4.13 8.52 -12.41
N TRP A 15 2.88 8.34 -12.85
CA TRP A 15 1.70 8.45 -11.99
C TRP A 15 1.77 7.52 -10.76
N TYR A 16 2.16 6.25 -10.97
CA TYR A 16 2.26 5.23 -9.91
C TYR A 16 3.23 5.66 -8.80
N ASN A 17 4.34 6.28 -9.17
CA ASN A 17 5.40 6.66 -8.24
C ASN A 17 5.17 8.04 -7.60
N THR A 18 4.59 9.00 -8.32
CA THR A 18 4.54 10.40 -7.88
C THR A 18 3.17 10.88 -7.44
N GLU A 19 2.08 10.22 -7.87
CA GLU A 19 0.71 10.69 -7.64
C GLU A 19 -0.16 9.66 -6.92
N HIS A 20 -0.08 8.38 -7.32
CA HIS A 20 -0.87 7.32 -6.74
C HIS A 20 -0.45 7.02 -5.29
N ARG A 21 -1.41 7.07 -4.38
CA ARG A 21 -1.21 6.80 -2.95
C ARG A 21 -1.55 5.35 -2.65
N HIS A 22 -0.55 4.61 -2.17
CA HIS A 22 -0.67 3.16 -2.00
C HIS A 22 -1.10 2.81 -0.58
N SER A 23 -2.18 2.03 -0.46
CA SER A 23 -2.71 1.58 0.84
C SER A 23 -1.69 0.79 1.65
N ALA A 24 -0.87 -0.03 0.98
CA ALA A 24 0.19 -0.84 1.57
C ALA A 24 1.27 -0.02 2.27
N ILE A 25 1.41 1.27 1.95
CA ILE A 25 2.36 2.21 2.58
C ILE A 25 1.63 3.38 3.24
N ARG A 26 0.41 3.15 3.74
CA ARG A 26 -0.38 4.16 4.46
C ARG A 26 -0.71 5.41 3.63
N PHE A 27 -1.01 5.22 2.35
CA PHE A 27 -1.47 6.27 1.43
C PHE A 27 -0.45 7.41 1.24
N VAL A 28 0.84 7.10 1.25
CA VAL A 28 1.87 7.95 0.65
C VAL A 28 2.22 7.42 -0.74
N THR A 29 2.90 8.24 -1.54
CA THR A 29 3.44 7.78 -2.82
C THR A 29 4.78 7.05 -2.60
N PRO A 30 5.18 6.13 -3.50
CA PRO A 30 6.48 5.47 -3.38
C PRO A 30 7.64 6.46 -3.37
N ASP A 31 7.55 7.53 -4.16
CA ASP A 31 8.54 8.61 -4.23
C ASP A 31 8.64 9.41 -2.91
N GLN A 32 7.51 9.77 -2.28
CA GLN A 32 7.49 10.42 -0.96
C GLN A 32 8.15 9.54 0.10
N ARG A 33 7.86 8.24 0.10
CA ARG A 33 8.50 7.28 1.02
C ARG A 33 10.00 7.15 0.73
N HIS A 34 10.39 7.11 -0.54
CA HIS A 34 11.79 7.03 -0.94
C HIS A 34 12.59 8.24 -0.45
N ARG A 35 12.00 9.44 -0.47
CA ARG A 35 12.59 10.65 0.11
C ARG A 35 12.48 10.75 1.64
N GLY A 36 11.80 9.80 2.31
CA GLY A 36 11.59 9.81 3.76
C GLY A 36 10.58 10.85 4.27
N GLU A 37 9.77 11.41 3.38
CA GLU A 37 8.73 12.40 3.70
C GLU A 37 7.52 11.76 4.39
N ASP A 38 7.39 10.44 4.27
CA ASP A 38 6.28 9.66 4.82
C ASP A 38 6.09 9.88 6.32
N LYS A 39 7.18 9.98 7.09
CA LYS A 39 7.11 10.22 8.54
C LYS A 39 6.35 11.49 8.90
N ALA A 40 6.71 12.60 8.27
CA ALA A 40 6.08 13.91 8.54
C ALA A 40 4.64 13.94 8.05
N LEU A 41 4.39 13.44 6.83
CA LEU A 41 3.05 13.38 6.24
C LEU A 41 2.08 12.54 7.06
N LEU A 42 2.55 11.40 7.57
CA LEU A 42 1.74 10.50 8.37
C LEU A 42 1.48 11.03 9.78
N ALA A 43 2.46 11.70 10.40
CA ALA A 43 2.26 12.37 11.68
C ALA A 43 1.19 13.47 11.61
N GLU A 44 1.22 14.28 10.54
CA GLU A 44 0.21 15.32 10.35
C GLU A 44 -1.19 14.72 10.11
N ARG A 45 -1.27 13.62 9.33
CA ARG A 45 -2.54 12.92 9.15
C ARG A 45 -3.09 12.35 10.44
N ASP A 46 -2.25 11.79 11.30
CA ASP A 46 -2.70 11.31 12.61
C ASP A 46 -3.28 12.46 13.43
N ARG A 47 -2.58 13.60 13.51
CA ARG A 47 -3.06 14.81 14.19
C ARG A 47 -4.44 15.24 13.71
N VAL A 48 -4.63 15.35 12.39
CA VAL A 48 -5.93 15.73 11.79
C VAL A 48 -7.02 14.72 12.15
N TYR A 49 -6.73 13.42 12.08
CA TYR A 49 -7.70 12.38 12.43
C TYR A 49 -8.06 12.38 13.92
N GLN A 50 -7.11 12.64 14.81
CA GLN A 50 -7.39 12.77 16.24
C GLN A 50 -8.28 13.99 16.52
N GLN A 51 -8.01 15.13 15.88
CA GLN A 51 -8.84 16.32 16.01
C GLN A 51 -10.26 16.09 15.50
N ALA A 52 -10.42 15.48 14.33
CA ALA A 52 -11.72 15.15 13.77
C ALA A 52 -12.50 14.19 14.68
N ARG A 53 -11.82 13.18 15.25
CA ARG A 53 -12.42 12.25 16.21
C ARG A 53 -12.83 12.94 17.52
N ALA A 54 -12.03 13.87 18.01
CA ALA A 54 -12.36 14.63 19.22
C ALA A 54 -13.57 15.56 19.01
N ALA A 55 -13.72 16.13 17.81
CA ALA A 55 -14.84 17.00 17.47
C ALA A 55 -16.18 16.24 17.34
N HIS A 56 -16.16 15.02 16.81
CA HIS A 56 -17.36 14.25 16.50
C HIS A 56 -17.25 12.78 16.93
N PRO A 57 -17.05 12.47 18.22
CA PRO A 57 -16.78 11.11 18.69
C PRO A 57 -17.86 10.09 18.28
N GLU A 58 -19.11 10.51 18.12
CA GLU A 58 -20.25 9.70 17.67
C GLU A 58 -20.05 9.07 16.28
N ARG A 59 -19.21 9.65 15.42
CA ARG A 59 -18.90 9.10 14.09
C ARG A 59 -17.88 7.95 14.12
N TRP A 60 -17.19 7.73 15.25
CA TRP A 60 -16.16 6.70 15.38
C TRP A 60 -16.57 5.62 16.37
N SER A 61 -16.70 4.39 15.89
CA SER A 61 -16.90 3.21 16.74
C SER A 61 -15.65 2.78 17.52
N GLY A 62 -14.48 3.36 17.20
CA GLY A 62 -13.22 2.93 17.80
C GLY A 62 -12.05 3.89 17.58
N LYS A 63 -10.84 3.33 17.45
CA LYS A 63 -9.60 4.07 17.19
C LYS A 63 -9.60 4.65 15.78
N THR A 64 -8.82 5.71 15.57
CA THR A 64 -8.53 6.24 14.24
C THR A 64 -7.70 5.24 13.43
N ARG A 65 -7.59 5.49 12.12
CA ARG A 65 -6.75 4.69 11.23
C ARG A 65 -5.30 4.69 11.72
N ASN A 66 -4.61 3.56 11.56
CA ASN A 66 -3.18 3.49 11.85
C ASN A 66 -2.38 4.33 10.85
N TRP A 67 -1.79 5.42 11.34
CA TRP A 67 -0.91 6.32 10.60
C TRP A 67 0.56 6.17 11.02
N GLN A 68 0.95 5.10 11.70
CA GLN A 68 2.38 4.87 11.96
C GLN A 68 3.13 4.53 10.67
N PRO A 69 4.35 5.09 10.47
CA PRO A 69 5.21 4.75 9.32
C PRO A 69 5.52 3.27 9.27
N ILE A 70 5.68 2.74 8.06
CA ILE A 70 6.08 1.35 7.86
C ILE A 70 7.61 1.28 7.84
N GLY A 71 8.16 0.40 8.68
CA GLY A 71 9.59 0.14 8.72
C GLY A 71 10.13 -0.53 7.45
N ALA A 72 11.42 -0.86 7.47
CA ALA A 72 12.03 -1.63 6.40
C ALA A 72 11.37 -3.03 6.30
N VAL A 73 11.13 -3.47 5.06
CA VAL A 73 10.62 -4.80 4.73
C VAL A 73 11.51 -5.40 3.65
N TRP A 74 11.79 -6.69 3.74
CA TRP A 74 12.70 -7.39 2.83
C TRP A 74 11.88 -8.33 1.93
N LEU A 75 12.14 -8.30 0.62
CA LEU A 75 11.41 -9.13 -0.35
C LEU A 75 11.83 -10.61 -0.30
N ASN A 76 13.08 -10.88 0.08
CA ASN A 76 13.60 -12.22 0.36
C ASN A 76 14.35 -12.15 1.70
N PRO A 77 13.75 -12.55 2.82
CA PRO A 77 14.48 -12.62 4.09
C PRO A 77 15.62 -13.64 3.95
N GLU A 78 16.78 -13.33 4.51
CA GLU A 78 17.89 -14.28 4.57
C GLU A 78 17.43 -15.53 5.33
N ARG A 79 17.61 -16.71 4.73
CA ARG A 79 17.40 -17.96 5.45
C ARG A 79 18.51 -18.07 6.50
N PRO A 80 18.22 -18.47 7.74
CA PRO A 80 19.29 -18.84 8.67
C PRO A 80 20.14 -19.91 7.99
N ASP A 81 21.45 -19.69 8.05
CA ASP A 81 22.48 -20.45 7.36
C ASP A 81 22.55 -21.88 7.92
N VAL A 82 21.58 -22.72 7.56
CA VAL A 82 21.63 -24.16 7.80
C VAL A 82 22.46 -24.72 6.65
N GLY A 83 23.74 -24.95 6.98
CA GLY A 83 24.82 -25.03 6.01
C GLY A 83 24.71 -26.09 4.90
N ARG A 84 25.64 -25.88 3.96
CA ARG A 84 26.06 -26.70 2.80
C ARG A 84 25.23 -26.55 1.51
N GLY A 85 25.81 -25.75 0.61
CA GLY A 85 26.31 -26.22 -0.68
C GLY A 85 25.29 -26.66 -1.72
N GLY A 86 25.07 -25.84 -2.74
CA GLY A 86 24.40 -26.31 -3.95
C GLY A 86 23.82 -25.19 -4.81
N HIS A 87 24.08 -25.26 -6.10
CA HIS A 87 23.90 -24.20 -7.08
C HIS A 87 22.43 -23.80 -7.27
N GLY A 88 22.25 -22.51 -7.52
CA GLY A 88 20.94 -21.88 -7.61
C GLY A 88 20.05 -22.44 -8.72
N SER A 89 18.76 -22.26 -8.45
CA SER A 89 17.58 -22.31 -9.31
C SER A 89 16.55 -23.26 -8.69
N ALA A 90 15.46 -22.69 -8.16
CA ALA A 90 14.12 -23.01 -8.66
C ALA A 90 13.00 -22.34 -7.83
N ALA A 91 12.00 -21.92 -8.60
CA ALA A 91 10.58 -21.82 -8.29
C ALA A 91 10.13 -20.74 -7.30
N ALA A 92 9.61 -19.66 -7.87
CA ALA A 92 8.59 -18.82 -7.25
C ALA A 92 7.37 -19.68 -6.89
N SER A 93 7.19 -20.00 -5.61
CA SER A 93 5.92 -20.48 -5.08
C SER A 93 4.99 -19.29 -4.86
N PHE A 94 4.18 -19.00 -5.88
CA PHE A 94 3.01 -18.15 -5.77
C PHE A 94 1.98 -18.86 -4.88
N MET A 95 1.98 -18.59 -3.57
CA MET A 95 0.87 -18.97 -2.70
C MET A 95 -0.17 -17.85 -2.78
N GLY A 96 -1.13 -18.02 -3.67
CA GLY A 96 -2.25 -17.10 -3.79
C GLY A 96 -3.15 -17.18 -2.57
N GLU A 97 -3.35 -16.04 -1.91
CA GLU A 97 -4.49 -15.85 -1.02
C GLU A 97 -5.45 -14.86 -1.66
N ARG A 98 -6.57 -15.40 -2.16
CA ARG A 98 -7.72 -14.62 -2.57
C ARG A 98 -8.25 -13.88 -1.35
N VAL A 99 -8.23 -12.55 -1.37
CA VAL A 99 -9.21 -11.75 -0.63
C VAL A 99 -10.01 -10.95 -1.64
N GLY A 100 -10.79 -11.68 -2.44
CA GLY A 100 -11.92 -11.17 -3.19
C GLY A 100 -13.19 -11.77 -2.59
N GLY A 101 -13.75 -11.08 -1.59
CA GLY A 101 -15.12 -11.31 -1.11
C GLY A 101 -16.09 -10.35 -1.81
N PRO A 102 -17.37 -10.71 -1.97
CA PRO A 102 -18.19 -10.29 -3.10
C PRO A 102 -18.62 -8.82 -3.04
N MET A 103 -18.57 -8.16 -4.19
CA MET A 103 -19.32 -6.94 -4.47
C MET A 103 -20.80 -7.33 -4.56
N ALA A 104 -21.51 -7.25 -3.45
CA ALA A 104 -22.96 -7.22 -3.46
C ALA A 104 -23.41 -5.91 -4.14
N GLY A 105 -23.98 -6.03 -5.33
CA GLY A 105 -24.66 -4.93 -5.99
C GLY A 105 -25.96 -4.62 -5.26
N SER A 106 -25.98 -3.53 -4.50
CA SER A 106 -27.22 -2.88 -4.09
C SER A 106 -27.68 -1.99 -5.24
N ALA A 107 -28.61 -2.50 -6.06
CA ALA A 107 -29.49 -1.65 -6.87
C ALA A 107 -30.65 -1.20 -5.97
N GLU A 108 -30.78 0.10 -5.76
CA GLU A 108 -31.86 0.70 -5.00
C GLU A 108 -33.03 1.07 -5.93
N ARG A 109 -34.20 0.46 -5.62
CA ARG A 109 -35.59 0.97 -5.71
C ARG A 109 -36.34 1.11 -7.04
N ALA A 110 -37.47 0.40 -7.07
CA ALA A 110 -38.85 0.90 -7.17
C ALA A 110 -39.10 2.20 -7.96
N ALA A 111 -39.66 2.08 -9.17
CA ALA A 111 -41.09 2.20 -9.47
C ALA A 111 -41.28 1.93 -10.98
#